data_AF-A0AAD3MZH4-F1
#
_entry.id   AF-A0AAD3MZH4-F1
#
_cell.length_a   1.000
_cell.length_b   1.000
_cell.length_c   1.000
_cell.angle_alpha   90.00
_cell.angle_beta   90.00
_cell.angle_gamma   90.00
#
_symmetry.space_group_name_H-M   'P 1'
#
loop_
_entity.id
_entity.type
_entity.pdbx_description
1 polymer ?
#
loop_
_entity_poly.entity_id
_entity_poly.type
_entity_poly.pdbx_seq_one_letter_code
_entity_poly.pdbx_strand_id
1 'polypeptide(L)'
;MMKTLCVAVVVLSLTSVSQSASLACERLLKPVDKGPDLSGRWYVKAMSSDICVAPVVYTLWPSIAVDITSKDIPNIYQFDFKMNMYGYCHNHSSTLFFDGTNTIFDVESNNAPTNVQNVLLQSGCPDCLVMKGWTTINTLMLYSKENRGIK
;
A
#
# COMPACT_ATOMS: atom_id res chain seq x y z
N MET A 1 43.07 -23.11 -16.14
CA MET A 1 41.60 -23.20 -15.94
C MET A 1 41.03 -22.23 -14.90
N MET A 2 41.81 -21.66 -13.97
CA MET A 2 41.29 -20.80 -12.89
C MET A 2 40.98 -19.34 -13.30
N LYS A 3 41.67 -18.80 -14.31
CA LYS A 3 41.51 -17.41 -14.77
C LYS A 3 40.18 -17.13 -15.47
N THR A 4 39.63 -18.10 -16.20
CA THR A 4 38.35 -17.96 -16.92
C THR A 4 37.14 -17.96 -15.99
N LEU A 5 37.24 -18.66 -14.84
CA LEU A 5 36.19 -18.67 -13.82
C LEU A 5 36.05 -17.33 -13.10
N CYS A 6 37.18 -16.68 -12.75
CA CYS A 6 37.14 -15.37 -12.09
C CYS A 6 36.53 -14.28 -12.98
N VAL A 7 36.81 -14.30 -14.28
CA VAL A 7 36.23 -13.33 -15.23
C VAL A 7 34.72 -13.56 -15.37
N ALA A 8 34.27 -14.81 -15.45
CA ALA A 8 32.83 -15.13 -15.51
C ALA A 8 32.07 -14.68 -14.26
N VAL A 9 32.65 -14.88 -13.06
CA VAL A 9 32.04 -14.46 -11.79
C VAL A 9 31.95 -12.94 -11.69
N VAL A 10 32.99 -12.21 -12.11
CA VAL A 10 32.99 -10.73 -12.10
C VAL A 10 32.00 -10.16 -13.12
N VAL A 11 31.90 -10.75 -14.31
CA VAL A 11 30.93 -10.31 -15.34
C VAL A 11 29.49 -10.57 -14.89
N LEU A 12 29.20 -11.74 -14.32
CA LEU A 12 27.86 -12.08 -13.82
C LEU A 12 27.43 -11.17 -12.65
N SER A 13 28.36 -10.84 -11.75
CA SER A 13 28.08 -9.92 -10.63
C SER A 13 27.91 -8.47 -11.08
N LEU A 14 28.64 -8.01 -12.10
CA LEU A 14 28.43 -6.69 -12.71
C LEU A 14 27.06 -6.59 -13.42
N THR A 15 26.61 -7.64 -14.11
CA THR A 15 25.27 -7.65 -14.74
C THR A 15 24.12 -7.74 -13.73
N SER A 16 24.36 -8.34 -12.56
CA SER A 16 23.39 -8.42 -11.47
C SER A 16 23.20 -7.08 -10.74
N VAL A 17 24.21 -6.22 -10.71
CA VAL A 17 24.20 -4.95 -9.96
C VAL A 17 23.74 -3.77 -10.84
N SER A 18 23.68 -3.95 -12.17
CA SER A 18 23.41 -2.89 -13.15
C SER A 18 22.05 -3.00 -13.84
N GLN A 19 21.11 -3.81 -13.33
CA GLN A 19 19.71 -3.64 -13.71
C GLN A 19 19.18 -2.42 -12.96
N SER A 20 19.17 -1.27 -13.64
CA SER A 20 18.26 -0.18 -13.29
C SER A 20 16.89 -0.78 -13.00
N ALA A 21 16.25 -0.34 -11.91
CA ALA A 21 14.92 -0.82 -11.54
C ALA A 21 14.05 -0.86 -12.79
N SER A 22 13.39 -2.00 -13.06
CA SER A 22 12.67 -2.18 -14.31
C SER A 22 11.75 -0.98 -14.56
N LEU A 23 11.60 -0.56 -15.81
CA LEU A 23 10.76 0.59 -16.19
C LEU A 23 9.31 0.48 -15.65
N ALA A 24 8.87 -0.74 -15.30
CA ALA A 24 7.63 -1.00 -14.59
C ALA A 24 7.59 -0.43 -13.17
N CYS A 25 8.69 -0.50 -12.40
CA CYS A 25 8.77 0.06 -11.05
C CYS A 25 8.58 1.58 -11.07
N GLU A 26 9.19 2.27 -12.03
CA GLU A 26 9.02 3.73 -12.17
C GLU A 26 7.56 4.11 -12.47
N ARG A 27 6.84 3.29 -13.23
CA ARG A 27 5.40 3.50 -13.47
C ARG A 27 4.56 3.27 -12.21
N LEU A 28 4.84 2.21 -11.44
CA LEU A 28 4.09 1.87 -10.23
C LEU A 28 4.27 2.89 -9.10
N LEU A 29 5.33 3.70 -9.14
CA LEU A 29 5.54 4.80 -8.18
C LEU A 29 4.78 6.08 -8.54
N LYS A 30 4.15 6.14 -9.73
CA LYS A 30 3.37 7.30 -10.14
C LYS A 30 1.98 7.27 -9.51
N PRO A 31 1.42 8.43 -9.15
CA PRO A 31 0.02 8.51 -8.77
C PRO A 31 -0.92 8.04 -9.88
N VAL A 32 -2.13 7.61 -9.52
CA VAL A 32 -3.19 7.37 -10.50
C VAL A 32 -3.65 8.67 -11.16
N ASP A 33 -3.98 8.62 -12.45
CA ASP A 33 -4.49 9.79 -13.19
C ASP A 33 -5.93 10.13 -12.80
N LYS A 34 -6.72 9.08 -12.51
CA LYS A 34 -8.11 9.19 -12.04
C LYS A 34 -8.35 8.17 -10.93
N GLY A 35 -9.04 8.61 -9.90
CA GLY A 35 -9.38 7.81 -8.75
C GLY A 35 -10.27 6.62 -9.10
N PRO A 36 -9.96 5.41 -8.61
CA PRO A 36 -10.94 4.33 -8.63
C PRO A 36 -12.08 4.63 -7.65
N ASP A 37 -13.19 3.91 -7.78
CA ASP A 37 -14.20 3.87 -6.71
C ASP A 37 -13.59 3.16 -5.50
N LEU A 38 -13.47 3.90 -4.40
CA LEU A 38 -12.91 3.38 -3.15
C LEU A 38 -13.92 2.53 -2.37
N SER A 39 -15.21 2.61 -2.68
CA SER A 39 -16.28 2.03 -1.88
C SER A 39 -16.22 0.50 -1.84
N GLY A 40 -16.62 -0.06 -0.70
CA GLY A 40 -16.71 -1.49 -0.43
C GLY A 40 -15.58 -2.03 0.44
N ARG A 41 -15.52 -3.36 0.53
CA ARG A 41 -14.55 -4.07 1.37
C ARG A 41 -13.22 -4.30 0.65
N TRP A 42 -12.13 -4.06 1.37
CA TRP A 42 -10.75 -4.27 0.93
C TRP A 42 -9.98 -5.08 1.96
N TYR A 43 -9.02 -5.87 1.51
CA TYR A 43 -8.14 -6.67 2.36
C TYR A 43 -6.70 -6.25 2.11
N VAL A 44 -5.94 -6.00 3.18
CA VAL A 44 -4.51 -5.71 3.05
C VAL A 44 -3.79 -7.02 2.73
N LYS A 45 -3.09 -7.05 1.60
CA LYS A 45 -2.35 -8.22 1.11
C LYS A 45 -0.86 -8.12 1.36
N ALA A 46 -0.32 -6.91 1.28
CA ALA A 46 1.08 -6.67 1.52
C ALA A 46 1.30 -5.26 2.09
N MET A 47 2.38 -5.13 2.85
CA MET A 47 2.85 -3.86 3.38
C MET A 47 4.36 -3.81 3.20
N SER A 48 4.89 -2.65 2.83
CA SER A 48 6.32 -2.37 2.87
C SER A 48 6.57 -1.00 3.45
N SER A 49 7.73 -0.79 4.03
CA SER A 49 8.14 0.50 4.57
C SER A 49 9.63 0.74 4.40
N ASP A 50 10.05 1.99 4.61
CA ASP A 50 11.45 2.40 4.61
C ASP A 50 12.24 1.93 5.85
N ILE A 51 11.55 1.52 6.92
CA ILE A 51 12.15 0.85 8.08
C ILE A 51 11.91 -0.66 8.05
N CYS A 52 12.78 -1.41 8.72
CA CYS A 52 12.68 -2.86 8.80
C CYS A 52 11.62 -3.30 9.84
N VAL A 53 10.33 -3.11 9.54
CA VAL A 53 9.20 -3.67 10.31
C VAL A 53 8.87 -5.11 9.92
N ALA A 54 9.59 -5.67 8.95
CA ALA A 54 9.44 -7.04 8.50
C ALA A 54 9.36 -8.06 9.67
N PRO A 55 10.24 -8.04 10.69
CA PRO A 55 10.17 -9.04 11.76
C PRO A 55 8.82 -9.03 12.51
N VAL A 56 8.23 -7.85 12.68
CA VAL A 56 6.97 -7.67 13.41
C VAL A 56 5.79 -8.06 12.52
N VAL A 57 5.76 -7.64 11.25
CA VAL A 57 4.66 -7.99 10.33
C VAL A 57 4.63 -9.48 10.01
N TYR A 58 5.79 -10.11 9.78
CA TYR A 58 5.89 -11.54 9.45
C TYR A 58 5.56 -12.46 10.63
N THR A 59 5.88 -12.06 11.87
CA THR A 59 5.57 -12.87 13.06
C THR A 59 4.10 -12.81 13.43
N LEU A 60 3.46 -11.65 13.23
CA LEU A 60 2.09 -11.40 13.66
C LEU A 60 1.03 -11.79 12.59
N TRP A 61 1.40 -11.77 11.30
CA TRP A 61 0.54 -11.96 10.11
C TRP A 61 -0.95 -11.62 10.34
N PRO A 62 -1.27 -10.37 10.71
CA PRO A 62 -2.63 -10.00 11.03
C PRO A 62 -3.53 -10.09 9.79
N SER A 63 -4.76 -10.55 9.98
CA SER A 63 -5.80 -10.41 8.96
C SER A 63 -6.38 -9.00 9.07
N ILE A 64 -6.13 -8.16 8.08
CA ILE A 64 -6.61 -6.78 8.04
C ILE A 64 -7.63 -6.63 6.93
N ALA A 65 -8.81 -6.12 7.29
CA ALA A 65 -9.86 -5.71 6.37
C ALA A 65 -10.24 -4.26 6.63
N VAL A 66 -10.63 -3.57 5.57
CA VAL A 66 -11.13 -2.20 5.60
C VAL A 66 -12.47 -2.18 4.88
N ASP A 67 -13.49 -1.65 5.52
CA ASP A 67 -14.76 -1.31 4.88
C ASP A 67 -14.78 0.20 4.61
N ILE A 68 -14.90 0.59 3.34
CA ILE A 68 -14.97 2.00 2.93
C ILE A 68 -16.39 2.28 2.42
N THR A 69 -17.06 3.27 3.01
CA THR A 69 -18.45 3.61 2.64
C THR A 69 -18.56 5.10 2.36
N SER A 70 -19.12 5.49 1.21
CA SER A 70 -19.40 6.90 0.91
C SER A 70 -20.42 7.48 1.90
N LYS A 71 -20.19 8.69 2.39
CA LYS A 71 -21.19 9.45 3.17
C LYS A 71 -22.08 10.28 2.23
N ASP A 72 -23.14 10.87 2.78
CA ASP A 72 -24.04 11.78 2.05
C ASP A 72 -23.35 13.10 1.63
N ILE A 73 -22.15 13.35 2.13
CA ILE A 73 -21.32 14.50 1.76
C ILE A 73 -20.37 14.07 0.64
N PRO A 74 -20.32 14.78 -0.50
CA PRO A 74 -19.42 14.45 -1.61
C PRO A 74 -17.98 14.32 -1.13
N ASN A 75 -17.26 13.33 -1.68
CA ASN A 75 -15.83 13.10 -1.43
C ASN A 75 -15.47 12.70 0.02
N ILE A 76 -16.46 12.51 0.89
CA ILE A 76 -16.25 12.05 2.26
C ILE A 76 -16.63 10.58 2.38
N TYR A 77 -15.73 9.80 2.97
CA TYR A 77 -15.90 8.37 3.17
C TYR A 77 -15.75 8.02 4.66
N GLN A 78 -16.56 7.07 5.12
CA GLN A 78 -16.34 6.34 6.37
C GLN A 78 -15.31 5.23 6.09
N PHE A 79 -14.28 5.16 6.93
CA PHE A 79 -13.23 4.15 6.86
C PHE A 79 -13.26 3.32 8.15
N ASP A 80 -13.67 2.06 8.03
CA ASP A 80 -13.77 1.14 9.16
C ASP A 80 -12.68 0.06 9.02
N PHE A 81 -11.61 0.24 9.78
CA PHE A 81 -10.48 -0.67 9.88
C PHE A 81 -10.78 -1.79 10.87
N LYS A 82 -10.49 -3.03 10.46
CA LYS A 82 -10.64 -4.24 11.27
C LYS A 82 -9.37 -5.07 11.16
N MET A 83 -8.74 -5.34 12.29
CA MET A 83 -7.55 -6.16 12.38
C MET A 83 -7.80 -7.33 13.34
N ASN A 84 -7.49 -8.54 12.89
CA ASN A 84 -7.49 -9.73 13.72
C ASN A 84 -6.06 -10.28 13.85
N MET A 85 -5.61 -10.48 15.08
CA MET A 85 -4.27 -10.95 15.41
C MET A 85 -4.30 -11.75 16.72
N TYR A 86 -3.78 -12.98 16.73
CA TYR A 86 -3.78 -13.90 17.89
C TYR A 86 -5.13 -14.07 18.60
N GLY A 87 -6.24 -14.05 17.86
CA GLY A 87 -7.59 -14.17 18.42
C GLY A 87 -8.14 -12.88 19.05
N TYR A 88 -7.39 -11.78 18.96
CA TYR A 88 -7.87 -10.45 19.32
C TYR A 88 -8.28 -9.66 18.08
N CYS A 89 -9.43 -9.00 18.18
CA CYS A 89 -9.92 -8.10 17.15
C CYS A 89 -9.79 -6.65 17.61
N HIS A 90 -9.12 -5.84 16.81
CA HIS A 90 -9.06 -4.39 16.97
C HIS A 90 -9.82 -3.72 15.84
N ASN A 91 -10.73 -2.83 16.18
CA ASN A 91 -11.52 -2.07 15.23
C ASN A 91 -11.29 -0.58 15.45
N HIS A 92 -11.15 0.17 14.36
CA HIS A 92 -11.01 1.60 14.38
C HIS A 92 -11.80 2.22 13.23
N SER A 93 -12.48 3.32 13.49
CA SER A 93 -13.33 4.01 12.53
C SER A 93 -12.87 5.46 12.39
N SER A 94 -12.61 5.90 11.17
CA SER A 94 -12.24 7.28 10.85
C SER A 94 -13.03 7.80 9.66
N THR A 95 -12.95 9.11 9.44
CA THR A 95 -13.50 9.75 8.23
C THR A 95 -12.35 10.16 7.34
N LEU A 96 -12.48 9.90 6.04
CA LEU A 96 -11.51 10.24 5.01
C LEU A 96 -12.12 11.21 4.01
N PHE A 97 -11.30 12.13 3.51
CA PHE A 97 -11.63 12.97 2.37
C PHE A 97 -10.81 12.52 1.17
N PHE A 98 -11.47 12.23 0.05
CA PHE A 98 -10.83 11.84 -1.20
C PHE A 98 -11.03 12.95 -2.23
N ASP A 99 -9.94 13.49 -2.77
CA ASP A 99 -9.99 14.61 -3.72
C ASP A 99 -10.60 14.25 -5.11
N GLY A 100 -10.90 12.97 -5.34
CA GLY A 100 -11.42 12.44 -6.60
C GLY A 100 -10.33 12.09 -7.62
N THR A 101 -9.06 12.38 -7.32
CA THR A 101 -7.93 12.12 -8.22
C THR A 101 -7.05 11.00 -7.68
N ASN A 102 -6.18 11.27 -6.73
CA ASN A 102 -5.23 10.30 -6.19
C ASN A 102 -4.91 10.55 -4.73
N THR A 103 -5.50 11.58 -4.11
CA THR A 103 -5.10 12.00 -2.77
C THR A 103 -6.22 11.77 -1.77
N ILE A 104 -5.87 11.11 -0.67
CA ILE A 104 -6.75 10.82 0.46
C ILE A 104 -6.17 11.51 1.70
N PHE A 105 -7.03 12.22 2.43
CA PHE A 105 -6.70 12.89 3.67
C PHE A 105 -7.51 12.30 4.82
N ASP A 106 -6.89 12.13 5.99
CA ASP A 106 -7.66 11.88 7.21
C ASP A 106 -8.42 13.16 7.57
N VAL A 107 -9.65 13.03 8.07
CA VAL A 107 -10.48 14.16 8.50
C VAL A 107 -10.51 14.22 10.02
N GLU A 108 -10.15 15.37 10.58
CA GLU A 108 -10.23 15.64 12.02
C GLU A 108 -11.68 15.80 12.49
N SER A 109 -11.90 15.77 13.80
CA SER A 109 -13.23 15.91 14.41
C SER A 109 -13.94 17.24 14.09
N ASN A 110 -13.21 18.25 13.62
CA ASN A 110 -13.72 19.54 13.15
C ASN A 110 -14.10 19.53 11.65
N ASN A 111 -14.08 18.38 10.99
CA ASN A 111 -14.28 18.20 9.55
C ASN A 111 -13.22 18.87 8.66
N ALA A 112 -12.07 19.28 9.22
CA ALA A 112 -10.95 19.76 8.43
C ALA A 112 -10.08 18.57 7.98
N PRO A 113 -9.60 18.54 6.72
CA PRO A 113 -8.59 17.57 6.32
C PRO A 113 -7.30 17.83 7.08
N THR A 114 -6.72 16.76 7.62
CA THR A 114 -5.40 16.76 8.24
C THR A 114 -4.31 17.02 7.21
N ASN A 115 -3.12 17.38 7.70
CA ASN A 115 -1.90 17.38 6.88
C ASN A 115 -1.37 15.96 6.57
N VAL A 116 -2.06 14.89 7.00
CA VAL A 116 -1.67 13.50 6.74
C VAL A 116 -2.25 13.10 5.39
N GLN A 117 -1.37 13.10 4.38
CA GLN A 117 -1.73 12.79 3.01
C GLN A 117 -1.34 11.35 2.67
N ASN A 118 -2.30 10.61 2.15
CA ASN A 118 -2.10 9.32 1.51
C ASN A 118 -2.30 9.48 -0.01
N VAL A 119 -1.45 8.85 -0.81
CA VAL A 119 -1.48 8.95 -2.27
C VAL A 119 -1.73 7.57 -2.88
N LEU A 120 -2.73 7.48 -3.76
CA LEU A 120 -3.03 6.30 -4.57
C LEU A 120 -2.05 6.23 -5.73
N LEU A 121 -1.37 5.10 -5.83
CA LEU A 121 -0.40 4.82 -6.87
C LEU A 121 -0.97 3.87 -7.93
N GLN A 122 -0.36 3.89 -9.11
CA GLN A 122 -0.63 2.93 -10.17
C GLN A 122 -0.44 1.49 -9.66
N SER A 123 -1.38 0.61 -10.02
CA SER A 123 -1.32 -0.81 -9.65
C SER A 123 -1.23 -1.68 -10.91
N GLY A 124 -0.66 -2.88 -10.75
CA GLY A 124 -0.58 -3.87 -11.83
C GLY A 124 -1.83 -4.75 -11.97
N CYS A 125 -2.84 -4.57 -11.11
CA CYS A 125 -4.06 -5.39 -11.10
C CYS A 125 -5.32 -4.54 -11.00
N PRO A 126 -6.38 -4.87 -11.75
CA PRO A 126 -7.59 -4.04 -11.85
C PRO A 126 -8.37 -3.92 -10.53
N ASP A 127 -8.33 -4.96 -9.69
CA ASP A 127 -9.05 -5.02 -8.42
C ASP A 127 -8.15 -4.75 -7.19
N CYS A 128 -7.08 -3.97 -7.41
CA CYS A 128 -6.09 -3.66 -6.40
C CYS A 128 -5.88 -2.16 -6.23
N LEU A 129 -5.69 -1.73 -4.99
CA LEU A 129 -5.25 -0.39 -4.66
C LEU A 129 -3.85 -0.44 -4.06
N VAL A 130 -2.98 0.44 -4.52
CA VAL A 130 -1.69 0.68 -3.87
C VAL A 130 -1.77 2.07 -3.27
N MET A 131 -1.56 2.15 -1.96
CA MET A 131 -1.58 3.41 -1.24
C MET A 131 -0.21 3.66 -0.63
N LYS A 132 0.33 4.85 -0.87
CA LYS A 132 1.50 5.38 -0.19
C LYS A 132 1.03 6.32 0.91
N GLY A 133 1.27 5.94 2.15
CA GLY A 133 1.00 6.76 3.32
C GLY A 133 2.27 7.35 3.90
N TRP A 134 2.15 8.56 4.42
CA TRP A 134 3.17 9.17 5.27
C TRP A 134 2.57 9.51 6.63
N THR A 135 3.04 8.83 7.68
CA THR A 135 2.82 9.28 9.06
C THR A 135 4.17 9.60 9.68
N THR A 136 4.80 8.62 10.35
CA THR A 136 6.17 8.71 10.87
C THR A 136 7.18 7.98 9.98
N ILE A 137 6.69 7.06 9.14
CA ILE A 137 7.47 6.22 8.23
C ILE A 137 6.78 6.18 6.87
N ASN A 138 7.56 6.08 5.78
CA ASN A 138 6.98 5.81 4.47
C ASN A 138 6.41 4.41 4.47
N THR A 139 5.12 4.27 4.19
CA THR A 139 4.49 2.95 4.07
C THR A 139 3.80 2.81 2.72
N LEU A 140 3.98 1.67 2.08
CA LEU A 140 3.17 1.23 0.95
C LEU A 140 2.29 0.09 1.41
N MET A 141 1.01 0.17 1.07
CA MET A 141 0.03 -0.87 1.37
C MET A 141 -0.66 -1.31 0.08
N LEU A 142 -0.72 -2.61 -0.13
CA LEU A 142 -1.47 -3.24 -1.21
C LEU A 142 -2.79 -3.76 -0.66
N TYR A 143 -3.88 -3.29 -1.24
CA TYR A 143 -5.24 -3.72 -0.96
C TYR A 143 -5.81 -4.50 -2.13
N SER A 144 -6.68 -5.46 -1.84
CA SER A 144 -7.43 -6.20 -2.85
C SER A 144 -8.88 -6.43 -2.41
N LYS A 145 -9.82 -6.48 -3.36
CA LYS A 145 -11.21 -6.87 -3.11
C LYS A 145 -11.34 -8.35 -2.71
N GLU A 146 -10.43 -9.21 -3.15
CA GLU A 146 -10.50 -10.64 -2.92
C GLU A 146 -9.87 -11.03 -1.58
N ASN A 147 -10.49 -11.93 -0.82
CA ASN A 147 -9.94 -12.42 0.45
C ASN A 147 -8.95 -13.61 0.30
N ARG A 148 -8.52 -13.96 -0.91
CA ARG A 148 -7.53 -15.05 -1.10
C ARG A 148 -6.12 -14.55 -0.79
N GLY A 149 -5.32 -15.37 -0.11
CA GLY A 149 -3.91 -15.07 0.13
C GLY A 149 -3.13 -14.95 -1.19
N ILE A 150 -2.04 -14.18 -1.20
CA ILE A 150 -1.07 -14.21 -2.29
C ILE A 150 -0.50 -15.63 -2.31
N LYS A 151 -0.75 -16.38 -3.39
CA LYS A 151 -0.19 -17.73 -3.59
C LYS A 151 1.28 -17.67 -3.93
#